data_AF-K5YIX2-F1
#
_entry.id   AF-K5YIX2-F1
#
_cell.length_a   1.000
_cell.length_b   1.000
_cell.length_c   1.000
_cell.angle_alpha   90.00
_cell.angle_beta   90.00
_cell.angle_gamma   90.00
#
_symmetry.space_group_name_H-M   'P 1'
#
loop_
_entity.id
_entity.type
_entity.pdbx_description
1 polymer ?
#
loop_
_entity_poly.entity_id
_entity_poly.type
_entity_poly.pdbx_seq_one_letter_code
_entity_poly.pdbx_strand_id
1 'polypeptide(L)'
;MVLRRGLLAAFPALLSGCASWQAPGFHLPRLPPAPPGPYRLGPGDALNLRVFDQAQMSGSYHVDDGGNIDLPLLGLVQAGGLSTDALAKSIASQLQARQLILHPSVAVEIATYRPFYTLGEVTTPGPYPYRPGMTVLTAISIAGGFTYRAETAYVGVTRTIGSKAAQYRAPTTAMVLPGDVITVFERRF
;
A
#
# COMPACT_ATOMS: atom_id res chain seq x y z
N MET A 1 6.30 10.99 86.30
CA MET A 1 5.62 9.76 85.86
C MET A 1 5.85 9.62 84.35
N VAL A 2 6.77 8.71 83.97
CA VAL A 2 6.89 7.90 82.73
C VAL A 2 6.69 8.63 81.36
N LEU A 3 7.73 8.88 80.55
CA LEU A 3 8.24 8.04 79.43
C LEU A 3 7.12 7.67 78.41
N ARG A 4 7.22 7.83 77.07
CA ARG A 4 8.06 7.04 76.15
C ARG A 4 7.58 7.26 74.68
N ARG A 5 8.54 7.43 73.73
CA ARG A 5 8.64 6.88 72.34
C ARG A 5 7.35 6.76 71.50
N GLY A 6 7.18 7.36 70.30
CA GLY A 6 8.01 7.26 69.09
C GLY A 6 7.48 6.16 68.16
N LEU A 7 7.08 6.48 66.91
CA LEU A 7 7.05 5.60 65.70
C LEU A 7 6.43 6.41 64.52
N LEU A 8 7.24 6.87 63.57
CA LEU A 8 7.43 6.27 62.22
C LEU A 8 6.32 6.56 61.21
N ALA A 9 6.70 7.41 60.25
CA ALA A 9 6.08 7.55 58.94
C ALA A 9 6.11 6.22 58.17
N ALA A 10 5.04 5.91 57.45
CA ALA A 10 5.05 4.92 56.38
C ALA A 10 3.97 5.27 55.33
N PHE A 11 4.37 6.04 54.32
CA PHE A 11 3.65 6.16 53.05
C PHE A 11 4.06 4.92 52.22
N PRO A 12 3.17 3.97 51.92
CA PRO A 12 3.52 2.93 50.96
C PRO A 12 3.54 3.56 49.57
N ALA A 13 4.77 3.81 49.11
CA ALA A 13 5.12 4.05 47.74
C ALA A 13 4.75 2.84 46.86
N LEU A 14 4.31 3.16 45.64
CA LEU A 14 4.64 2.52 44.36
C LEU A 14 4.77 0.99 44.34
N LEU A 15 4.02 0.34 43.43
CA LEU A 15 4.52 -0.67 42.47
C LEU A 15 3.35 -1.48 41.90
N SER A 16 2.97 -1.20 40.66
CA SER A 16 2.59 -2.22 39.67
C SER A 16 2.36 -1.54 38.31
N GLY A 17 3.40 -0.90 37.81
CA GLY A 17 3.53 -0.72 36.37
C GLY A 17 4.04 -2.04 35.80
N CYS A 18 3.14 -2.98 35.50
CA CYS A 18 3.46 -4.01 34.53
C CYS A 18 3.63 -3.31 33.19
N ALA A 19 4.83 -2.76 32.94
CA ALA A 19 5.25 -2.30 31.63
C ALA A 19 5.08 -3.51 30.71
N SER A 20 4.02 -3.46 29.94
CA SER A 20 3.49 -4.61 29.25
C SER A 20 4.49 -5.09 28.20
N TRP A 21 4.91 -6.35 28.36
CA TRP A 21 5.66 -7.12 27.39
C TRP A 21 4.79 -7.38 26.15
N GLN A 22 4.44 -6.33 25.43
CA GLN A 22 3.66 -6.44 24.20
C GLN A 22 4.63 -6.56 23.03
N ALA A 23 4.48 -7.66 22.30
CA ALA A 23 5.19 -7.89 21.06
C ALA A 23 4.92 -6.74 20.07
N PRO A 24 5.93 -6.29 19.30
CA PRO A 24 5.80 -5.16 18.40
C PRO A 24 4.65 -5.38 17.41
N GLY A 25 3.85 -4.35 17.13
CA GLY A 25 2.73 -4.45 16.19
C GLY A 25 1.55 -5.33 16.63
N PHE A 26 1.56 -5.94 17.83
CA PHE A 26 0.45 -6.79 18.28
C PHE A 26 -0.84 -6.01 18.52
N HIS A 27 -0.73 -4.72 18.84
CA HIS A 27 -1.86 -3.79 19.02
C HIS A 27 -2.50 -3.35 17.70
N LEU A 28 -1.87 -3.64 16.55
CA LEU A 28 -2.40 -3.23 15.25
C LEU A 28 -3.63 -4.09 14.88
N PRO A 29 -4.64 -3.48 14.24
CA PRO A 29 -5.77 -4.24 13.71
C PRO A 29 -5.28 -5.24 12.65
N ARG A 30 -6.01 -6.34 12.46
CA ARG A 30 -5.69 -7.32 11.41
C ARG A 30 -5.90 -6.70 10.03
N LEU A 31 -5.03 -7.05 9.08
CA LEU A 31 -5.15 -6.61 7.69
C LEU A 31 -6.48 -7.11 7.12
N PRO A 32 -7.36 -6.22 6.62
CA PRO A 32 -8.58 -6.64 5.94
C PRO A 32 -8.21 -7.45 4.68
N PRO A 33 -9.06 -8.40 4.27
CA PRO A 33 -8.85 -9.11 3.01
C PRO A 33 -8.72 -8.11 1.87
N ALA A 34 -7.91 -8.45 0.86
CA ALA A 34 -7.76 -7.62 -0.32
C ALA A 34 -9.14 -7.32 -0.93
N PRO A 35 -9.41 -6.06 -1.35
CA PRO A 35 -10.69 -5.72 -1.94
C PRO A 35 -10.98 -6.64 -3.12
N PRO A 36 -12.16 -7.28 -3.18
CA PRO A 36 -12.51 -8.11 -4.32
C PRO A 36 -12.68 -7.23 -5.56
N GLY A 37 -12.21 -7.72 -6.70
CA GLY A 37 -12.43 -7.09 -8.00
C GLY A 37 -11.15 -6.74 -8.76
N PRO A 38 -11.31 -6.11 -9.93
CA PRO A 38 -10.18 -5.71 -10.77
C PRO A 38 -9.34 -4.64 -10.08
N TYR A 39 -8.05 -4.62 -10.43
CA TYR A 39 -7.12 -3.61 -9.96
C TYR A 39 -7.63 -2.19 -10.28
N ARG A 40 -7.47 -1.29 -9.31
CA ARG A 40 -7.80 0.12 -9.46
C ARG A 40 -6.52 0.91 -9.64
N LEU A 41 -6.50 1.70 -10.70
CA LEU A 41 -5.40 2.57 -11.05
C LEU A 41 -5.20 3.62 -9.95
N GLY A 42 -3.96 4.00 -9.71
CA GLY A 42 -3.60 5.05 -8.77
C GLY A 42 -2.33 5.78 -9.19
N PRO A 43 -1.98 6.87 -8.48
CA PRO A 43 -0.77 7.63 -8.76
C PRO A 43 0.48 6.75 -8.85
N GLY A 44 1.31 7.04 -9.84
CA GLY A 44 2.55 6.29 -10.12
C GLY A 44 2.38 5.04 -10.98
N ASP A 45 1.16 4.67 -11.37
CA ASP A 45 0.95 3.64 -12.38
C ASP A 45 1.34 4.16 -13.78
N ALA A 46 1.98 3.30 -14.57
CA ALA A 46 2.25 3.54 -15.98
C ALA A 46 1.30 2.69 -16.83
N LEU A 47 0.68 3.31 -17.81
CA LEU A 47 -0.30 2.72 -18.71
C LEU A 47 0.26 2.68 -20.12
N ASN A 48 -0.12 1.66 -20.87
CA ASN A 48 0.02 1.60 -22.31
C ASN A 48 -1.38 1.73 -22.92
N LEU A 49 -1.61 2.82 -23.62
CA LEU A 49 -2.90 3.15 -24.21
C LEU A 49 -2.81 3.00 -25.72
N ARG A 50 -3.79 2.31 -26.30
CA ARG A 50 -3.93 2.12 -27.74
C ARG A 50 -5.30 2.62 -28.16
N VAL A 51 -5.33 3.63 -29.00
CA VAL A 51 -6.52 4.07 -29.72
C VAL A 51 -6.39 3.58 -31.15
N PHE A 52 -7.35 2.77 -31.59
CA PHE A 52 -7.34 2.20 -32.93
C PHE A 52 -7.28 3.29 -34.00
N ASP A 53 -6.39 3.12 -34.98
CA ASP A 53 -6.13 4.06 -36.08
C ASP A 53 -5.73 5.48 -35.64
N GLN A 54 -5.24 5.64 -34.40
CA GLN A 54 -4.85 6.93 -33.83
C GLN A 54 -3.50 6.80 -33.11
N ALA A 55 -2.42 6.69 -33.90
CA ALA A 55 -1.06 6.57 -33.40
C ALA A 55 -0.64 7.77 -32.53
N GLN A 56 -1.10 8.97 -32.89
CA GLN A 56 -0.83 10.21 -32.15
C GLN A 56 -1.42 10.25 -30.72
N MET A 57 -2.43 9.44 -30.45
CA MET A 57 -3.02 9.29 -29.11
C MET A 57 -2.56 8.02 -28.41
N SER A 58 -1.91 7.10 -29.14
CA SER A 58 -1.45 5.83 -28.60
C SER A 58 -0.04 5.99 -28.03
N GLY A 59 0.24 5.38 -26.89
CA GLY A 59 1.54 5.50 -26.25
C GLY A 59 1.54 5.14 -24.78
N SER A 60 2.63 5.47 -24.11
CA SER A 60 2.77 5.30 -22.67
C SER A 60 2.38 6.56 -21.94
N TYR A 61 1.52 6.41 -20.94
CA TYR A 61 1.01 7.50 -20.09
C TYR A 61 1.22 7.16 -18.63
N HIS A 62 1.44 8.18 -17.81
CA HIS A 62 1.60 8.03 -16.36
C HIS A 62 0.43 8.65 -15.62
N VAL A 63 -0.01 7.98 -14.56
CA VAL A 63 -1.02 8.52 -13.64
C VAL A 63 -0.33 9.47 -12.67
N ASP A 64 -0.73 10.74 -12.72
CA ASP A 64 -0.20 11.80 -11.85
C ASP A 64 -0.70 11.68 -10.40
N ASP A 65 -0.21 12.55 -9.52
CA ASP A 65 -0.58 12.61 -8.10
C ASP A 65 -2.08 12.93 -7.88
N GLY A 66 -2.71 13.62 -8.84
CA GLY A 66 -4.15 13.88 -8.88
C GLY A 66 -4.97 12.69 -9.38
N GLY A 67 -4.33 11.60 -9.80
CA GLY A 67 -4.98 10.45 -10.40
C GLY A 67 -5.44 10.70 -11.84
N ASN A 68 -4.85 11.64 -12.55
CA ASN A 68 -5.18 11.93 -13.95
C ASN A 68 -4.09 11.42 -14.89
N ILE A 69 -4.47 11.26 -16.15
CA ILE A 69 -3.56 11.07 -17.27
C ILE A 69 -3.75 12.23 -18.24
N ASP A 70 -2.66 12.72 -18.83
CA ASP A 70 -2.72 13.75 -19.86
C ASP A 70 -2.77 13.08 -21.23
N LEU A 71 -3.89 13.26 -21.95
CA LEU A 71 -4.12 12.69 -23.26
C LEU A 71 -4.14 13.78 -24.33
N PRO A 72 -3.47 13.58 -25.47
CA PRO A 72 -3.63 14.45 -26.63
C PRO A 72 -5.12 14.61 -26.98
N LEU A 73 -5.52 15.84 -27.32
CA LEU A 73 -6.89 16.25 -27.69
C LEU A 73 -7.93 16.26 -26.55
N LEU A 74 -7.78 15.41 -25.53
CA LEU A 74 -8.70 15.35 -24.38
C LEU A 74 -8.22 16.21 -23.21
N GLY A 75 -6.91 16.37 -23.05
CA GLY A 75 -6.27 16.95 -21.88
C GLY A 75 -6.29 15.97 -20.71
N LEU A 76 -6.49 16.50 -19.51
CA LEU A 76 -6.54 15.70 -18.27
C LEU A 76 -7.79 14.81 -18.22
N VAL A 77 -7.59 13.51 -18.06
CA VAL A 77 -8.63 12.49 -17.88
C VAL A 77 -8.40 11.76 -16.57
N GLN A 78 -9.45 11.66 -15.74
CA GLN A 78 -9.40 10.94 -14.47
C GLN A 78 -9.21 9.43 -14.70
N ALA A 79 -8.10 8.89 -14.19
CA ALA A 79 -7.77 7.45 -14.20
C ALA A 79 -7.83 6.82 -12.80
N GLY A 80 -7.48 7.59 -11.77
CA GLY A 80 -7.43 7.16 -10.38
C GLY A 80 -8.74 6.56 -9.91
N GLY A 81 -8.66 5.38 -9.28
CA GLY A 81 -9.81 4.64 -8.78
C GLY A 81 -10.57 3.84 -9.83
N LEU A 82 -10.31 4.04 -11.13
CA LEU A 82 -10.92 3.26 -12.22
C LEU A 82 -10.14 1.96 -12.48
N SER A 83 -10.81 0.97 -13.06
CA SER A 83 -10.13 -0.15 -13.73
C SER A 83 -9.69 0.26 -15.13
N THR A 84 -8.79 -0.51 -15.74
CA THR A 84 -8.38 -0.31 -17.14
C THR A 84 -9.57 -0.31 -18.11
N ASP A 85 -10.53 -1.22 -17.92
CA ASP A 85 -11.74 -1.29 -18.74
C ASP A 85 -12.65 -0.07 -18.57
N ALA A 86 -12.80 0.39 -17.32
CA ALA A 86 -13.61 1.57 -17.02
C ALA A 86 -12.97 2.85 -17.59
N LEU A 87 -11.64 2.95 -17.51
CA LEU A 87 -10.88 4.04 -18.10
C LEU A 87 -10.99 4.03 -19.64
N ALA A 88 -10.82 2.87 -20.28
CA ALA A 88 -10.97 2.74 -21.73
C ALA A 88 -12.36 3.19 -22.21
N LYS A 89 -13.42 2.77 -21.51
CA LYS A 89 -14.81 3.22 -21.79
C LYS A 89 -15.00 4.72 -21.57
N SER A 90 -14.40 5.28 -20.52
CA SER A 90 -14.45 6.72 -20.22
C SER A 90 -13.77 7.54 -21.33
N ILE A 91 -12.60 7.10 -21.79
CA ILE A 91 -11.88 7.78 -22.88
C ILE A 91 -12.67 7.69 -24.19
N ALA A 92 -13.18 6.51 -24.52
CA ALA A 92 -14.01 6.31 -25.72
C ALA A 92 -15.26 7.23 -25.72
N SER A 93 -15.95 7.34 -24.58
CA SER A 93 -17.13 8.20 -24.48
C SER A 93 -16.79 9.69 -24.59
N GLN A 94 -15.67 10.14 -24.02
CA GLN A 94 -15.22 11.52 -24.14
C GLN A 94 -14.80 11.88 -25.57
N LEU A 95 -14.14 10.97 -26.29
CA LEU A 95 -13.76 11.17 -27.70
C LEU A 95 -14.99 11.32 -28.60
N GLN A 96 -16.01 10.48 -28.37
CA GLN A 96 -17.26 10.54 -29.10
C GLN A 96 -18.06 11.80 -28.75
N ALA A 97 -18.12 12.18 -27.47
CA ALA A 97 -18.85 13.36 -27.02
C ALA A 97 -18.28 14.67 -27.59
N ARG A 98 -16.96 14.76 -27.78
CA ARG A 98 -16.30 15.91 -28.42
C ARG A 98 -16.29 15.83 -29.95
N GLN A 99 -16.95 14.83 -30.55
CA GLN A 99 -17.01 14.61 -32.00
C GLN A 99 -15.63 14.50 -32.67
N LEU A 100 -14.61 14.07 -31.90
CA LEU A 100 -13.25 13.88 -32.41
C LEU A 100 -13.14 12.59 -33.20
N ILE A 101 -13.82 11.54 -32.74
CA ILE A 101 -13.82 10.20 -33.36
C ILE A 101 -15.23 9.61 -33.24
N LEU A 102 -15.78 9.12 -34.34
CA LEU A 102 -17.15 8.59 -34.40
C LEU A 102 -17.29 7.24 -33.67
N HIS A 103 -16.32 6.34 -33.88
CA HIS A 103 -16.29 4.99 -33.28
C HIS A 103 -14.91 4.70 -32.67
N PRO A 104 -14.55 5.32 -31.54
CA PRO A 104 -13.25 5.10 -30.91
C PRO A 104 -13.19 3.69 -30.30
N SER A 105 -12.18 2.92 -30.70
CA SER A 105 -11.81 1.66 -30.04
C SER A 105 -10.55 1.90 -29.21
N VAL A 106 -10.69 1.84 -27.89
CA VAL A 106 -9.63 2.16 -26.94
C VAL A 106 -9.32 0.91 -26.11
N ALA A 107 -8.03 0.57 -26.04
CA ALA A 107 -7.50 -0.45 -25.15
C ALA A 107 -6.50 0.19 -24.19
N VAL A 108 -6.60 -0.16 -22.91
CA VAL A 108 -5.69 0.31 -21.86
C VAL A 108 -5.11 -0.89 -21.15
N GLU A 109 -3.79 -0.95 -21.09
CA GLU A 109 -3.03 -1.98 -20.38
C GLU A 109 -2.13 -1.31 -19.34
N ILE A 110 -1.83 -2.03 -18.26
CA ILE A 110 -0.88 -1.53 -17.25
C ILE A 110 0.51 -1.91 -17.72
N ALA A 111 1.32 -0.92 -18.06
CA ALA A 111 2.72 -1.12 -18.43
C ALA A 111 3.57 -1.37 -17.18
N THR A 112 3.31 -0.64 -16.10
CA THR A 112 4.03 -0.79 -14.83
C THR A 112 3.11 -0.43 -13.68
N TYR A 113 3.01 -1.32 -12.69
CA TYR A 113 2.33 -1.04 -11.43
C TYR A 113 3.22 -0.17 -10.55
N ARG A 114 2.61 0.73 -9.77
CA ARG A 114 3.34 1.44 -8.72
C ARG A 114 4.02 0.47 -7.75
N PRO A 115 5.22 0.80 -7.24
CA PRO A 115 6.00 -0.10 -6.41
C PRO A 115 5.33 -0.35 -5.05
N PHE A 116 5.78 -1.38 -4.36
CA PHE A 116 5.60 -1.53 -2.92
C PHE A 116 6.93 -1.26 -2.21
N TYR A 117 6.88 -1.00 -0.91
CA TYR A 117 8.06 -0.67 -0.12
C TYR A 117 8.27 -1.69 0.98
N THR A 118 9.52 -1.97 1.32
CA THR A 118 9.90 -2.80 2.45
C THR A 118 10.77 -2.01 3.41
N LEU A 119 10.54 -2.17 4.71
CA LEU A 119 11.22 -1.48 5.80
C LEU A 119 11.46 -2.45 6.96
N GLY A 120 12.40 -2.10 7.84
CA GLY A 120 12.68 -2.84 9.07
C GLY A 120 13.65 -4.00 8.86
N GLU A 121 13.41 -5.10 9.55
CA GLU A 121 14.31 -6.27 9.63
C GLU A 121 14.28 -7.16 8.38
N VAL A 122 14.65 -6.57 7.24
CA VAL A 122 14.90 -7.24 5.95
C VAL A 122 16.32 -6.96 5.47
N THR A 123 16.88 -7.83 4.63
CA THR A 123 18.26 -7.72 4.14
C THR A 123 18.50 -6.42 3.36
N THR A 124 17.61 -6.08 2.42
CA THR A 124 17.69 -4.85 1.62
C THR A 124 16.37 -4.08 1.68
N PRO A 125 16.17 -3.15 2.64
CA PRO A 125 14.98 -2.31 2.68
C PRO A 125 14.97 -1.33 1.50
N GLY A 126 13.77 -1.03 0.98
CA GLY A 126 13.62 -0.13 -0.17
C GLY A 126 12.37 -0.38 -1.02
N PRO A 127 12.26 0.33 -2.16
CA PRO A 127 11.19 0.14 -3.14
C PRO A 127 11.43 -1.09 -4.03
N TYR A 128 10.35 -1.79 -4.37
CA TYR A 128 10.38 -2.97 -5.23
C TYR A 128 9.22 -2.99 -6.24
N PRO A 129 9.44 -3.55 -7.44
CA PRO A 129 8.39 -3.64 -8.45
C PRO A 129 7.30 -4.63 -8.02
N TYR A 130 6.05 -4.21 -8.13
CA TYR A 130 4.92 -5.07 -7.82
C TYR A 130 4.63 -6.07 -8.95
N ARG A 131 4.18 -7.27 -8.57
CA ARG A 131 3.61 -8.27 -9.49
C ARG A 131 2.27 -8.77 -8.96
N PRO A 132 1.24 -8.93 -9.83
CA PRO A 132 -0.05 -9.46 -9.41
C PRO A 132 0.06 -10.82 -8.70
N GLY A 133 -0.71 -10.98 -7.62
CA GLY A 133 -0.79 -12.25 -6.88
C GLY A 133 0.37 -12.52 -5.91
N MET A 134 1.30 -11.58 -5.72
CA MET A 134 2.40 -11.76 -4.78
C MET A 134 1.97 -11.63 -3.31
N THR A 135 2.64 -12.38 -2.44
CA THR A 135 2.43 -12.34 -0.98
C THR A 135 3.52 -11.55 -0.29
N VAL A 136 3.31 -11.24 0.99
CA VAL A 136 4.33 -10.63 1.87
C VAL A 136 5.61 -11.48 1.89
N LEU A 137 5.48 -12.80 1.93
CA LEU A 137 6.65 -13.70 1.89
C LEU A 137 7.44 -13.54 0.59
N THR A 138 6.76 -13.51 -0.56
CA THR A 138 7.42 -13.25 -1.86
C THR A 138 8.09 -11.88 -1.86
N ALA A 139 7.41 -10.85 -1.32
CA ALA A 139 7.93 -9.49 -1.23
C ALA A 139 9.24 -9.40 -0.43
N ILE A 140 9.27 -10.04 0.74
CA ILE A 140 10.45 -10.09 1.61
C ILE A 140 11.56 -10.93 0.96
N SER A 141 11.21 -11.99 0.24
CA SER A 141 12.19 -12.80 -0.49
C SER A 141 12.90 -12.00 -1.59
N ILE A 142 12.18 -11.14 -2.31
CA ILE A 142 12.76 -10.21 -3.28
C ILE A 142 13.66 -9.18 -2.59
N ALA A 143 13.33 -8.78 -1.37
CA ALA A 143 14.13 -7.90 -0.52
C ALA A 143 15.34 -8.60 0.17
N GLY A 144 15.76 -9.75 -0.34
CA GLY A 144 16.91 -10.50 0.17
C GLY A 144 16.63 -11.31 1.44
N GLY A 145 15.36 -11.48 1.83
CA GLY A 145 14.96 -12.27 2.98
C GLY A 145 14.93 -11.49 4.31
N PHE A 146 14.56 -12.22 5.36
CA PHE A 146 14.54 -11.72 6.74
C PHE A 146 15.96 -11.63 7.32
N THR A 147 16.22 -10.62 8.16
CA THR A 147 17.44 -10.62 9.00
C THR A 147 17.32 -11.63 10.14
N TYR A 148 18.44 -11.93 10.80
CA TYR A 148 18.45 -12.84 11.96
C TYR A 148 17.67 -12.30 13.17
N ARG A 149 17.37 -10.99 13.19
CA ARG A 149 16.61 -10.33 14.25
C ARG A 149 15.13 -10.20 13.91
N ALA A 150 14.69 -10.62 12.73
CA ALA A 150 13.33 -10.39 12.30
C ALA A 150 12.27 -11.18 13.10
N GLU A 151 11.12 -10.57 13.29
CA GLU A 151 9.86 -11.27 13.57
C GLU A 151 9.34 -11.89 12.27
N THR A 152 9.23 -13.22 12.24
CA THR A 152 8.87 -13.98 11.04
C THR A 152 7.41 -14.42 11.04
N ALA A 153 6.70 -14.35 12.17
CA ALA A 153 5.32 -14.81 12.27
C ALA A 153 4.32 -13.82 11.66
N TYR A 154 4.61 -12.53 11.72
CA TYR A 154 3.76 -11.47 11.20
C TYR A 154 4.56 -10.22 10.88
N VAL A 155 3.96 -9.37 10.05
CA VAL A 155 4.53 -8.08 9.64
C VAL A 155 3.51 -6.96 9.84
N GLY A 156 4.00 -5.73 9.83
CA GLY A 156 3.17 -4.55 9.61
C GLY A 156 2.94 -4.34 8.11
N VAL A 157 1.71 -4.09 7.70
CA VAL A 157 1.38 -3.64 6.34
C VAL A 157 0.64 -2.31 6.47
N THR A 158 1.24 -1.24 5.96
CA THR A 158 0.57 0.05 5.80
C THR A 158 -0.09 0.07 4.43
N ARG A 159 -1.42 0.20 4.42
CA ARG A 159 -2.23 0.22 3.21
C ARG A 159 -3.14 1.43 3.21
N THR A 160 -3.24 2.09 2.06
CA THR A 160 -4.18 3.17 1.83
C THR A 160 -5.51 2.59 1.34
N ILE A 161 -6.57 2.79 2.12
CA ILE A 161 -7.94 2.42 1.76
C ILE A 161 -8.75 3.70 1.64
N GLY A 162 -9.14 4.05 0.42
CA GLY A 162 -9.70 5.37 0.12
C GLY A 162 -8.64 6.46 0.32
N SER A 163 -8.93 7.45 1.17
CA SER A 163 -8.00 8.56 1.48
C SER A 163 -7.21 8.36 2.78
N LYS A 164 -7.36 7.22 3.46
CA LYS A 164 -6.75 6.98 4.76
C LYS A 164 -5.72 5.86 4.68
N ALA A 165 -4.47 6.18 5.02
CA ALA A 165 -3.44 5.19 5.27
C ALA A 165 -3.61 4.64 6.70
N ALA A 166 -3.61 3.32 6.83
CA ALA A 166 -3.64 2.66 8.12
C ALA A 166 -2.66 1.49 8.12
N GLN A 167 -2.06 1.24 9.29
CA GLN A 167 -1.15 0.12 9.49
C GLN A 167 -1.89 -1.05 10.12
N TYR A 168 -1.61 -2.24 9.59
CA TYR A 168 -2.27 -3.47 9.98
C TYR A 168 -1.25 -4.56 10.29
N ARG A 169 -1.62 -5.49 11.16
CA ARG A 169 -0.88 -6.75 11.33
C ARG A 169 -1.32 -7.75 10.27
N ALA A 170 -0.37 -8.32 9.54
CA ALA A 170 -0.62 -9.30 8.50
C ALA A 170 0.26 -10.55 8.66
N PRO A 171 -0.25 -11.77 8.36
CA PRO A 171 0.60 -12.93 8.20
C PRO A 171 1.47 -12.78 6.94
N THR A 172 2.57 -13.54 6.86
CA THR A 172 3.45 -13.57 5.68
C THR A 172 2.77 -14.12 4.42
N THR A 173 1.65 -14.82 4.55
CA THR A 173 0.80 -15.30 3.45
C THR A 173 -0.15 -14.24 2.90
N ALA A 174 -0.26 -13.08 3.53
CA ALA A 174 -1.15 -12.02 3.07
C ALA A 174 -0.74 -11.49 1.69
N MET A 175 -1.74 -11.18 0.87
CA MET A 175 -1.53 -10.56 -0.44
C MET A 175 -1.08 -9.11 -0.29
N VAL A 176 -0.06 -8.76 -1.08
CA VAL A 176 0.45 -7.39 -1.20
C VAL A 176 -0.34 -6.69 -2.31
N LEU A 177 -0.60 -5.41 -2.13
CA LEU A 177 -1.17 -4.52 -3.14
C LEU A 177 -0.15 -3.44 -3.54
N PRO A 178 -0.28 -2.87 -4.74
CA PRO A 178 0.56 -1.75 -5.17
C PRO A 178 0.44 -0.56 -4.22
N GLY A 179 1.59 0.02 -3.84
CA GLY A 179 1.69 1.11 -2.87
C GLY A 179 1.68 0.68 -1.40
N ASP A 180 1.59 -0.62 -1.09
CA ASP A 180 1.74 -1.09 0.29
C ASP A 180 3.16 -0.82 0.82
N VAL A 181 3.24 -0.53 2.12
CA VAL A 181 4.52 -0.50 2.85
C VAL A 181 4.56 -1.65 3.84
N ILE A 182 5.47 -2.59 3.61
CA ILE A 182 5.70 -3.76 4.46
C ILE A 182 6.78 -3.41 5.48
N THR A 183 6.44 -3.47 6.75
CA THR A 183 7.36 -3.23 7.87
C THR A 183 7.60 -4.55 8.59
N VAL A 184 8.83 -5.03 8.55
CA VAL A 184 9.25 -6.21 9.32
C VAL A 184 9.76 -5.76 10.68
N PHE A 185 9.15 -6.27 11.75
CA PHE A 185 9.50 -5.90 13.11
C PHE A 185 10.75 -6.65 13.58
N GLU A 186 11.43 -6.09 14.58
CA GLU A 186 12.46 -6.79 15.33
C GLU A 186 11.83 -7.78 16.33
N ARG A 187 12.38 -8.98 16.40
CA ARG A 187 12.06 -10.00 17.39
C ARG A 187 12.57 -9.54 18.76
N ARG A 188 11.66 -9.41 19.71
CA ARG A 188 12.02 -9.21 21.12
C ARG A 188 12.31 -10.57 21.77
N PHE A 189 13.40 -10.62 22.53
CA PHE A 189 13.85 -11.78 23.30
C PHE A 189 13.45 -11.62 24.77
#